data_AF-A0A0L9TVT6-F1
#
_entry.id   AF-A0A0L9TVT6-F1
#
_cell.length_a   1.000
_cell.length_b   1.000
_cell.length_c   1.000
_cell.angle_alpha   90.00
_cell.angle_beta   90.00
_cell.angle_gamma   90.00
#
_symmetry.space_group_name_H-M   'P 1'
#
loop_
_entity.id
_entity.type
_entity.pdbx_description
1 polymer ?
#
loop_
_entity_poly.entity_id
_entity_poly.type
_entity_poly.pdbx_seq_one_letter_code
_entity_poly.pdbx_strand_id
1 'polypeptide(L)'
;MGRVRTKTVKKSSRQVIERYYSRMTLDFHTNKKVLEEVAIIPSKRLRNKIAGFSTHLMKRIQKGPVRGISLKLQEEERERRMDFVPEVSAIRTDQIEVDKETIDMLAALGMSDGGEHVDGLLVDLDLVGPDGRDFRDEVHAALALLLLQLEGDAAHWSLLDALHKVGGEAGDFVTEPL
;
A
#
# COMPACT_ATOMS: atom_id res chain seq x y z
N MET A 1 -24.28 10.15 -20.57
CA MET A 1 -24.17 10.40 -19.11
C MET A 1 -24.02 9.08 -18.35
N GLY A 2 -23.01 8.95 -17.47
CA GLY A 2 -22.66 7.70 -16.79
C GLY A 2 -23.48 7.39 -15.52
N ARG A 3 -23.49 6.12 -15.10
CA ARG A 3 -24.25 5.61 -13.94
C ARG A 3 -23.46 5.71 -12.62
N VAL A 4 -22.96 6.91 -12.30
CA VAL A 4 -22.19 7.14 -11.07
C VAL A 4 -23.11 7.28 -9.86
N ARG A 5 -22.78 6.60 -8.75
CA ARG A 5 -23.54 6.68 -7.49
C ARG A 5 -23.11 7.89 -6.67
N THR A 6 -24.06 8.58 -6.06
CA THR A 6 -23.84 9.77 -5.22
C THR A 6 -23.25 9.43 -3.86
N LYS A 7 -22.67 10.44 -3.19
CA LYS A 7 -22.06 10.29 -1.84
C LYS A 7 -23.02 9.70 -0.80
N THR A 8 -24.30 10.08 -0.85
CA THR A 8 -25.33 9.60 0.08
C THR A 8 -25.53 8.10 -0.04
N VAL A 9 -25.67 7.59 -1.26
CA VAL A 9 -25.81 6.14 -1.51
C VAL A 9 -24.58 5.38 -1.02
N LYS A 10 -23.38 5.90 -1.32
CA LYS A 10 -22.12 5.27 -0.91
C LYS A 10 -21.97 5.26 0.62
N LYS A 11 -22.26 6.38 1.30
CA LYS A 11 -22.15 6.52 2.76
C LYS A 11 -23.15 5.62 3.49
N SER A 12 -24.43 5.68 3.12
CA SER A 12 -25.48 4.86 3.76
C SER A 12 -25.23 3.37 3.58
N SER A 13 -24.74 2.93 2.41
CA SER A 13 -24.48 1.51 2.17
C SER A 13 -23.34 0.97 3.04
N ARG A 14 -22.26 1.75 3.23
CA ARG A 14 -21.16 1.35 4.12
C ARG A 14 -21.64 1.22 5.56
N GLN A 15 -22.40 2.19 6.03
CA GLN A 15 -22.95 2.20 7.39
C GLN A 15 -23.89 1.01 7.67
N VAL A 16 -24.70 0.60 6.69
CA VAL A 16 -25.55 -0.59 6.82
C VAL A 16 -24.71 -1.86 6.90
N ILE A 17 -23.66 -1.97 6.07
CA ILE A 17 -22.78 -3.15 6.05
C ILE A 17 -21.97 -3.27 7.35
N GLU A 18 -21.44 -2.18 7.88
CA GLU A 18 -20.69 -2.16 9.15
C GLU A 18 -21.53 -2.69 10.31
N ARG A 19 -22.82 -2.30 10.38
CA ARG A 19 -23.69 -2.65 11.51
C ARG A 19 -24.41 -3.99 11.35
N TYR A 20 -24.79 -4.35 10.12
CA TYR A 20 -25.69 -5.47 9.85
C TYR A 20 -25.08 -6.51 8.91
N TYR A 21 -23.76 -6.69 8.96
CA TYR A 21 -23.05 -7.64 8.10
C TYR A 21 -23.70 -9.04 8.08
N SER A 22 -24.04 -9.58 9.25
CA SER A 22 -24.62 -10.92 9.40
C SER A 22 -25.97 -11.12 8.71
N ARG A 23 -26.72 -10.04 8.46
CA ARG A 23 -28.04 -10.10 7.83
C ARG A 23 -28.00 -9.86 6.33
N MET A 24 -26.87 -9.41 5.80
CA MET A 24 -26.72 -8.98 4.43
C MET A 24 -26.16 -10.13 3.58
N THR A 25 -26.67 -10.28 2.35
CA THR A 25 -26.27 -11.35 1.43
C THR A 25 -25.73 -10.79 0.11
N LEU A 26 -25.39 -11.66 -0.84
CA LEU A 26 -25.02 -11.26 -2.21
C LEU A 26 -26.22 -10.94 -3.09
N ASP A 27 -27.42 -11.38 -2.70
CA ASP A 27 -28.63 -11.22 -3.49
C ASP A 27 -29.27 -9.83 -3.30
N PHE A 28 -29.83 -9.31 -4.38
CA PHE A 28 -30.43 -7.97 -4.40
C PHE A 28 -31.79 -7.94 -3.70
N HIS A 29 -32.61 -8.97 -3.87
CA HIS A 29 -33.99 -8.97 -3.39
C HIS A 29 -34.06 -9.14 -1.87
N THR A 30 -33.24 -10.00 -1.31
CA THR A 30 -33.08 -10.17 0.14
C THR A 30 -32.57 -8.89 0.79
N ASN A 31 -31.49 -8.30 0.28
CA ASN A 31 -30.95 -7.04 0.82
C ASN A 31 -31.93 -5.87 0.71
N LYS A 32 -32.77 -5.84 -0.33
CA LYS A 32 -33.83 -4.84 -0.45
C LYS A 32 -34.85 -4.96 0.68
N LYS A 33 -35.25 -6.19 1.07
CA LYS A 33 -36.15 -6.44 2.21
C LYS A 33 -35.49 -6.07 3.54
N VAL A 34 -34.23 -6.46 3.74
CA VAL A 34 -33.46 -6.10 4.95
C VAL A 34 -33.38 -4.58 5.11
N LEU A 35 -33.17 -3.84 4.02
CA LEU A 35 -33.14 -2.37 4.06
C LEU A 35 -34.50 -1.72 4.38
N GLU A 36 -35.62 -2.41 4.12
CA GLU A 36 -36.96 -1.93 4.52
C GLU A 36 -37.16 -2.03 6.03
N GLU A 37 -36.57 -3.04 6.67
CA GLU A 37 -36.65 -3.26 8.11
C GLU A 37 -35.63 -2.42 8.89
N VAL A 38 -34.42 -2.28 8.36
CA VAL A 38 -33.30 -1.64 9.06
C VAL A 38 -33.34 -0.12 8.99
N ALA A 39 -33.83 0.46 7.90
CA ALA A 39 -33.72 1.88 7.64
C ALA A 39 -35.00 2.49 7.05
N ILE A 40 -35.39 3.65 7.59
CA ILE A 40 -36.49 4.45 7.04
C ILE A 40 -35.95 5.19 5.79
N ILE A 41 -36.18 4.60 4.62
CA ILE A 41 -35.76 5.18 3.33
C ILE A 41 -36.99 5.77 2.63
N PRO A 42 -37.00 7.08 2.33
CA PRO A 42 -38.21 7.79 1.91
C PRO A 42 -38.68 7.43 0.49
N SER A 43 -37.76 6.97 -0.39
CA SER A 43 -38.12 6.66 -1.77
C SER A 43 -37.62 5.29 -2.23
N LYS A 44 -38.47 4.64 -3.04
CA LYS A 44 -38.17 3.35 -3.69
C LYS A 44 -36.90 3.41 -4.54
N ARG A 45 -36.67 4.51 -5.27
CA ARG A 45 -35.46 4.66 -6.12
C ARG A 45 -34.19 4.73 -5.27
N LEU A 46 -34.21 5.43 -4.13
CA LEU A 46 -33.05 5.48 -3.23
C LEU A 46 -32.78 4.12 -2.59
N ARG A 47 -33.83 3.44 -2.12
CA ARG A 47 -33.74 2.08 -1.56
C ARG A 47 -33.08 1.12 -2.55
N ASN A 48 -33.52 1.12 -3.80
CA ASN A 48 -32.94 0.27 -4.84
C ASN A 48 -31.47 0.61 -5.15
N LYS A 49 -31.10 1.90 -5.13
CA LYS A 49 -29.69 2.32 -5.32
C LYS A 49 -28.80 1.85 -4.17
N ILE A 50 -29.28 1.94 -2.94
CA ILE A 50 -28.56 1.50 -1.74
C ILE A 50 -28.43 -0.03 -1.72
N ALA A 51 -29.51 -0.76 -1.97
CA ALA A 51 -29.49 -2.22 -2.08
C ALA A 51 -28.49 -2.69 -3.15
N GLY A 52 -28.52 -2.08 -4.34
CA GLY A 52 -27.63 -2.44 -5.43
C GLY A 52 -26.17 -2.04 -5.23
N PHE A 53 -25.89 -0.99 -4.47
CA PHE A 53 -24.51 -0.65 -4.11
C PHE A 53 -24.00 -1.53 -2.98
N SER A 54 -24.87 -1.92 -2.04
CA SER A 54 -24.53 -2.82 -0.93
C SER A 54 -24.18 -4.23 -1.43
N THR A 55 -24.93 -4.79 -2.39
CA THR A 55 -24.57 -6.08 -3.01
C THR A 55 -23.22 -6.01 -3.74
N HIS A 56 -22.93 -4.89 -4.41
CA HIS A 56 -21.64 -4.70 -5.06
C HIS A 56 -20.49 -4.64 -4.04
N LEU A 57 -20.69 -4.00 -2.89
CA LEU A 57 -19.71 -4.00 -1.81
C LEU A 57 -19.50 -5.39 -1.23
N MET A 58 -20.56 -6.18 -1.01
CA MET A 58 -20.42 -7.55 -0.51
C MET A 58 -19.59 -8.45 -1.42
N LYS A 59 -19.79 -8.34 -2.75
CA LYS A 59 -18.97 -9.06 -3.74
C LYS A 59 -17.50 -8.64 -3.70
N ARG A 60 -17.20 -7.40 -3.29
CA ARG A 60 -15.82 -6.91 -3.14
C ARG A 60 -15.19 -7.39 -1.84
N ILE A 61 -15.96 -7.38 -0.75
CA ILE A 61 -15.51 -7.85 0.56
C ILE A 61 -15.07 -9.31 0.49
N GLN A 62 -15.79 -10.16 -0.26
CA GLN A 62 -15.38 -11.57 -0.46
C GLN A 62 -14.04 -11.74 -1.18
N LYS A 63 -13.63 -10.77 -2.01
CA LYS A 63 -12.37 -10.83 -2.76
C LYS A 63 -11.20 -10.23 -1.96
N GLY A 64 -11.48 -9.41 -0.96
CA GLY A 64 -10.45 -8.75 -0.17
C GLY A 64 -10.98 -7.56 0.64
N PRO A 65 -10.11 -6.94 1.46
CA PRO A 65 -10.50 -5.84 2.32
C PRO A 65 -10.92 -4.62 1.49
N VAL A 66 -12.08 -4.05 1.84
CA VAL A 66 -12.62 -2.86 1.19
C VAL A 66 -12.35 -1.64 2.05
N ARG A 67 -11.70 -0.64 1.46
CA ARG A 67 -11.35 0.61 2.15
C ARG A 67 -12.59 1.34 2.68
N GLY A 68 -12.55 1.72 3.96
CA GLY A 68 -13.58 2.52 4.62
C GLY A 68 -14.82 1.73 5.04
N ILE A 69 -14.67 0.43 5.28
CA ILE A 69 -15.64 -0.43 5.97
C ILE A 69 -14.84 -1.17 7.04
N SER A 70 -15.16 -0.98 8.32
CA SER A 70 -14.63 -1.81 9.39
C SER A 70 -15.56 -3.00 9.60
N LEU A 71 -15.03 -4.20 9.40
CA LEU A 71 -15.69 -5.44 9.81
C LEU A 71 -14.93 -5.95 11.02
N LYS A 72 -15.64 -6.30 12.10
CA LYS A 72 -15.01 -6.88 13.30
C LYS A 72 -14.13 -8.09 12.98
N LEU A 73 -14.56 -8.90 12.00
CA LEU A 73 -13.79 -10.02 11.49
C LEU A 73 -12.42 -9.61 10.91
N GLN A 74 -12.36 -8.45 10.25
CA GLN A 74 -11.10 -7.93 9.70
C GLN A 74 -10.19 -7.37 10.80
N GLU A 75 -10.76 -6.86 11.88
CA GLU A 75 -10.01 -6.36 13.03
C GLU A 75 -9.31 -7.53 13.74
N GLU A 76 -10.03 -8.65 13.97
CA GLU A 76 -9.47 -9.86 14.58
C GLU A 76 -8.37 -10.52 13.71
N GLU A 77 -8.57 -10.63 12.39
CA GLU A 77 -7.53 -11.15 11.49
C GLU A 77 -6.30 -10.23 11.43
N ARG A 78 -6.51 -8.91 11.49
CA ARG A 78 -5.42 -7.94 11.51
C ARG A 78 -4.63 -8.00 12.80
N GLU A 79 -5.29 -8.18 13.94
CA GLU A 79 -4.65 -8.31 15.25
C GLU A 79 -3.74 -9.55 15.29
N ARG A 80 -4.26 -10.71 14.84
CA ARG A 80 -3.44 -11.94 14.72
C ARG A 80 -2.22 -11.79 13.83
N ARG A 81 -2.32 -10.98 12.76
CA ARG A 81 -1.19 -10.72 11.86
C ARG A 81 -0.18 -9.73 12.44
N MET A 82 -0.63 -8.76 13.24
CA MET A 82 0.28 -7.83 13.93
C MET A 82 0.98 -8.48 15.12
N ASP A 83 0.32 -9.42 15.80
CA ASP A 83 0.89 -10.19 16.92
C ASP A 83 1.88 -11.27 16.45
N PHE A 84 2.07 -11.43 15.14
CA PHE A 84 3.03 -12.36 14.58
C PHE A 84 4.46 -11.86 14.85
N VAL A 85 5.05 -12.37 15.92
CA VAL A 85 6.48 -12.23 16.23
C VAL A 85 7.20 -13.46 15.65
N PRO A 86 8.14 -13.29 14.71
CA PRO A 86 8.91 -14.42 14.19
C PRO A 86 9.78 -15.02 15.30
N GLU A 87 10.01 -16.34 15.25
CA GLU A 87 10.84 -17.05 16.24
C GLU A 87 12.29 -16.53 16.28
N VAL A 88 12.79 -16.06 15.13
CA VAL A 88 14.11 -15.42 15.01
C VAL A 88 13.91 -13.97 14.59
N SER A 89 14.41 -13.05 15.41
CA SER A 89 14.40 -11.63 15.07
C SER A 89 15.41 -11.35 13.97
N ALA A 90 15.04 -10.60 12.94
CA ALA A 90 15.95 -10.20 11.86
C ALA A 90 17.14 -9.35 12.33
N ILE A 91 17.07 -8.80 13.55
CA ILE A 91 18.15 -8.04 14.20
C ILE A 91 19.25 -8.98 14.74
N ARG A 92 18.92 -10.25 15.00
CA ARG A 92 19.88 -11.24 15.49
C ARG A 92 20.66 -11.80 14.29
N THR A 93 21.51 -10.96 13.73
CA THR A 93 22.55 -11.36 12.78
C THR A 93 23.87 -11.46 13.52
N ASP A 94 24.58 -12.58 13.34
CA ASP A 94 25.88 -12.80 13.99
C ASP A 94 26.94 -11.83 13.48
N GLN A 95 26.72 -11.25 12.29
CA GLN A 95 27.63 -10.29 11.65
C GLN A 95 26.84 -9.07 11.18
N ILE A 96 27.31 -7.88 11.56
CA ILE A 96 26.80 -6.60 11.06
C ILE A 96 27.94 -5.95 10.30
N GLU A 97 27.77 -5.81 8.99
CA GLU A 97 28.70 -5.04 8.16
C GLU A 97 28.46 -3.55 8.39
N VAL A 98 29.50 -2.83 8.81
CA VAL A 98 29.42 -1.41 9.18
C VAL A 98 30.50 -0.63 8.44
N ASP A 99 30.13 0.52 7.88
CA ASP A 99 31.05 1.45 7.22
C ASP A 99 32.05 2.09 8.21
N LYS A 100 33.16 2.62 7.69
CA LYS A 100 34.24 3.18 8.53
C LYS A 100 33.78 4.41 9.34
N GLU A 101 32.94 5.26 8.75
CA GLU A 101 32.43 6.48 9.41
C GLU A 101 31.49 6.17 10.59
N THR A 102 30.72 5.08 10.50
CA THR A 102 29.81 4.65 11.56
C THR A 102 30.55 3.99 12.72
N ILE A 103 31.69 3.35 12.48
CA ILE A 103 32.60 2.87 13.54
C ILE A 103 33.15 4.06 14.35
N ASP A 104 33.60 5.12 13.67
CA ASP A 104 34.12 6.33 14.33
C ASP A 104 33.03 7.04 15.15
N MET A 105 31.79 7.06 14.63
CA MET A 105 30.62 7.57 15.37
C MET A 105 30.32 6.73 16.63
N LEU A 106 30.40 5.40 16.55
CA LEU A 106 30.20 4.51 17.70
C LEU A 106 31.27 4.69 18.78
N ALA A 107 32.52 4.92 18.36
CA ALA A 107 33.63 5.22 19.26
C ALA A 107 33.41 6.56 19.99
N ALA A 108 32.91 7.59 19.30
CA ALA A 108 32.59 8.88 19.92
C ALA A 108 31.41 8.82 20.90
N LEU A 109 30.46 7.90 20.67
CA LEU A 109 29.31 7.66 21.54
C LEU A 109 29.64 6.80 22.78
N GLY A 110 30.89 6.34 22.90
CA GLY A 110 31.34 5.50 24.02
C GLY A 110 30.70 4.09 24.03
N MET A 111 30.17 3.64 22.90
CA MET A 111 29.60 2.30 22.71
C MET A 111 30.65 1.33 22.16
N SER A 112 31.91 1.51 22.56
CA SER A 112 33.07 0.75 22.11
C SER A 112 33.38 -0.43 23.05
N ASP A 113 32.36 -1.17 23.48
CA ASP A 113 32.52 -2.40 24.24
C ASP A 113 31.93 -3.56 23.42
N GLY A 114 32.80 -4.46 22.95
CA GLY A 114 32.41 -5.74 22.35
C GLY A 114 33.06 -6.10 21.02
N GLY A 115 34.14 -5.42 20.62
CA GLY A 115 34.89 -5.72 19.40
C GLY A 115 35.93 -6.84 19.53
N GLU A 116 35.75 -7.85 20.38
CA GLU A 116 36.46 -9.15 20.30
C GLU A 116 35.54 -10.25 20.88
N HIS A 117 35.21 -11.25 20.06
CA HIS A 117 34.27 -12.37 20.30
C HIS A 117 32.76 -12.08 20.26
N VAL A 118 32.19 -12.28 19.07
CA VAL A 118 31.03 -13.16 18.90
C VAL A 118 31.39 -14.21 17.86
N ASP A 119 31.16 -15.48 18.19
CA ASP A 119 31.46 -16.65 17.37
C ASP A 119 31.07 -16.44 15.90
N GLY A 120 32.07 -16.42 15.01
CA GLY A 120 31.87 -16.65 13.57
C GLY A 120 32.20 -15.52 12.59
N LEU A 121 32.62 -14.32 13.02
CA LEU A 121 33.09 -13.27 12.10
C LEU A 121 34.52 -13.51 11.63
N LEU A 122 34.66 -14.04 10.42
CA LEU A 122 35.87 -13.93 9.63
C LEU A 122 35.86 -12.54 8.98
N VAL A 123 36.58 -11.60 9.58
CA VAL A 123 36.90 -10.32 8.95
C VAL A 123 38.10 -10.57 8.05
N ASP A 124 37.87 -10.75 6.74
CA ASP A 124 38.96 -10.74 5.75
C ASP A 124 39.50 -9.30 5.64
N LEU A 125 40.48 -8.98 6.47
CA LEU A 125 41.24 -7.73 6.45
C LEU A 125 42.52 -7.81 5.58
N ASP A 126 42.72 -8.91 4.84
CA ASP A 126 43.91 -9.12 4.01
C ASP A 126 43.58 -9.20 2.52
N LEU A 127 43.18 -8.07 1.90
CA LEU A 127 43.23 -7.93 0.44
C LEU A 127 43.41 -6.48 -0.03
N VAL A 128 44.01 -5.61 0.80
CA VAL A 128 44.54 -4.33 0.31
C VAL A 128 46.05 -4.48 0.07
N GLY A 129 46.37 -5.22 -0.99
CA GLY A 129 47.62 -5.01 -1.72
C GLY A 129 47.54 -3.68 -2.48
N PRO A 130 48.66 -2.96 -2.68
CA PRO A 130 48.69 -1.60 -3.24
C PRO A 130 48.44 -1.52 -4.76
N ASP A 131 47.54 -2.32 -5.33
CA ASP A 131 47.24 -2.35 -6.77
C ASP A 131 45.73 -2.40 -7.08
N GLY A 132 44.91 -1.69 -6.28
CA GLY A 132 43.46 -1.60 -6.45
C GLY A 132 42.98 -0.56 -7.49
N ARG A 133 43.66 -0.44 -8.64
CA ARG A 133 43.20 0.43 -9.74
C ARG A 133 42.31 -0.30 -10.75
N ASP A 134 42.57 -1.58 -11.02
CA ASP A 134 41.91 -2.27 -12.14
C ASP A 134 40.59 -2.97 -11.76
N PHE A 135 40.35 -3.26 -10.47
CA PHE A 135 39.08 -3.88 -10.01
C PHE A 135 37.92 -2.89 -9.88
N ARG A 136 38.19 -1.59 -9.73
CA ARG A 136 37.13 -0.58 -9.60
C ARG A 136 36.33 -0.44 -10.89
N ASP A 137 36.96 -0.59 -12.05
CA ASP A 137 36.31 -0.39 -13.34
C ASP A 137 35.38 -1.57 -13.70
N GLU A 138 35.75 -2.79 -13.34
CA GLU A 138 34.95 -3.98 -13.65
C GLU A 138 33.74 -4.12 -12.71
N VAL A 139 33.88 -3.76 -11.43
CA VAL A 139 32.75 -3.75 -10.48
C VAL A 139 31.79 -2.59 -10.79
N HIS A 140 32.29 -1.41 -11.18
CA HIS A 140 31.40 -0.34 -11.65
C HIS A 140 30.71 -0.70 -12.96
N ALA A 141 31.39 -1.38 -13.90
CA ALA A 141 30.78 -1.82 -15.15
C ALA A 141 29.71 -2.90 -14.92
N ALA A 142 29.97 -3.88 -14.04
CA ALA A 142 29.01 -4.92 -13.69
C ALA A 142 27.81 -4.38 -12.89
N LEU A 143 28.05 -3.44 -11.96
CA LEU A 143 27.00 -2.80 -11.17
C LEU A 143 26.18 -1.81 -12.02
N ALA A 144 26.80 -1.13 -12.99
CA ALA A 144 26.09 -0.33 -13.99
C ALA A 144 25.23 -1.20 -14.92
N LEU A 145 25.72 -2.36 -15.37
CA LEU A 145 24.94 -3.32 -16.16
C LEU A 145 23.75 -3.87 -15.37
N LEU A 146 23.95 -4.19 -14.09
CA LEU A 146 22.91 -4.69 -13.19
C LEU A 146 21.85 -3.61 -12.89
N LEU A 147 22.25 -2.35 -12.75
CA LEU A 147 21.33 -1.21 -12.61
C LEU A 147 20.57 -0.93 -13.91
N LEU A 148 21.20 -1.08 -15.08
CA LEU A 148 20.53 -0.96 -16.39
C LEU A 148 19.51 -2.09 -16.61
N GLN A 149 19.78 -3.29 -16.10
CA GLN A 149 18.83 -4.41 -16.10
C GLN A 149 17.62 -4.12 -15.21
N LEU A 150 17.82 -3.43 -14.08
CA LEU A 150 16.74 -3.05 -13.15
C LEU A 150 15.93 -1.83 -13.62
N GLU A 151 16.53 -0.91 -14.38
CA GLU A 151 15.79 0.19 -15.04
C GLU A 151 15.07 -0.25 -16.32
N GLY A 152 15.51 -1.33 -16.98
CA GLY A 152 14.87 -1.90 -18.16
C GLY A 152 13.44 -2.42 -17.95
N ASP A 153 13.05 -2.73 -16.71
CA ASP A 153 11.70 -3.21 -16.36
C ASP A 153 10.74 -2.10 -15.89
N ALA A 154 11.19 -0.84 -15.82
CA ALA A 154 10.35 0.31 -15.48
C ALA A 154 9.70 0.99 -16.71
N ALA A 155 10.03 0.56 -17.93
CA ALA A 155 9.54 1.14 -19.18
C ALA A 155 8.29 0.45 -19.77
N HIS A 156 7.41 -0.14 -18.93
CA HIS A 156 6.07 -0.54 -19.36
C HIS A 156 4.92 0.16 -18.59
N TRP A 157 5.13 1.42 -18.18
CA TRP A 157 4.07 2.26 -17.63
C TRP A 157 3.83 3.60 -18.37
N SER A 158 4.44 3.82 -19.55
CA SER A 158 4.41 5.12 -20.23
C SER A 158 3.88 5.12 -21.68
N LEU A 159 2.91 4.24 -22.02
CA LEU A 159 2.22 4.30 -23.33
C LEU A 159 0.70 4.44 -23.27
N LEU A 160 0.13 4.87 -22.14
CA LEU A 160 -1.32 5.13 -22.04
C LEU A 160 -1.67 6.41 -21.25
N ASP A 161 -0.94 7.52 -21.44
CA ASP A 161 -1.44 8.82 -20.94
C ASP A 161 -1.04 10.06 -21.76
N ALA A 162 -1.03 9.95 -23.10
CA ALA A 162 -0.77 11.12 -23.97
C ALA A 162 -1.78 11.33 -25.12
N LEU A 163 -2.99 10.73 -25.07
CA LEU A 163 -4.03 10.97 -26.09
C LEU A 163 -5.49 10.89 -25.58
N HIS A 164 -5.82 11.55 -24.46
CA HIS A 164 -7.17 12.12 -24.20
C HIS A 164 -7.14 12.95 -22.90
N LYS A 165 -7.04 14.28 -22.98
CA LYS A 165 -8.20 15.20 -23.08
C LYS A 165 -8.96 15.38 -21.75
N VAL A 166 -8.57 16.42 -21.02
CA VAL A 166 -9.46 17.36 -20.30
C VAL A 166 -8.71 18.70 -20.32
N GLY A 167 -9.13 19.78 -20.97
CA GLY A 167 -10.47 20.13 -21.40
C GLY A 167 -11.23 20.80 -20.26
N GLY A 168 -10.84 22.04 -19.91
CA GLY A 168 -11.75 23.02 -19.32
C GLY A 168 -11.44 23.46 -17.88
N GLU A 169 -10.68 24.55 -17.75
CA GLU A 169 -11.02 25.61 -16.81
C GLU A 169 -11.54 26.80 -17.61
N ALA A 170 -12.74 27.27 -17.25
CA ALA A 170 -13.43 28.37 -17.89
C ALA A 170 -12.94 29.70 -17.29
N GLY A 171 -12.36 30.56 -18.13
CA GLY A 171 -12.16 31.97 -17.83
C GLY A 171 -13.29 32.78 -18.43
N ASP A 172 -14.16 33.31 -17.58
CA ASP A 172 -15.11 34.37 -17.94
C ASP A 172 -14.32 35.66 -18.21
N PHE A 173 -14.30 36.11 -19.46
CA PHE A 173 -14.02 37.49 -19.83
C PHE A 173 -14.94 37.88 -20.99
N VAL A 174 -16.08 38.48 -20.63
CA VAL A 174 -16.85 39.33 -21.54
C VAL A 174 -16.59 40.77 -21.15
N THR A 175 -16.14 41.51 -22.14
CA THR A 175 -15.74 42.91 -22.19
C THR A 175 -16.88 43.88 -21.85
N GLU A 176 -16.59 44.90 -21.05
CA GLU A 176 -17.42 46.09 -20.90
C GLU A 176 -17.44 46.94 -22.19
N PRO A 177 -18.52 47.69 -22.48
CA PRO A 177 -18.66 48.49 -23.69
C PRO A 177 -18.12 49.93 -23.55
N LEU A 178 -18.03 50.60 -24.71
CA LEU A 178 -17.65 52.01 -24.95
C LEU A 178 -18.29 53.04 -24.01
#